data_AF-A0AAV8XWI8-F1
#
_entry.id   AF-A0AAV8XWI8-F1
#
_cell.length_a   1.000
_cell.length_b   1.000
_cell.length_c   1.000
_cell.angle_alpha   90.00
_cell.angle_beta   90.00
_cell.angle_gamma   90.00
#
_symmetry.space_group_name_H-M   'P 1'
#
loop_
_entity.id
_entity.type
_entity.pdbx_description
1 polymer ?
#
loop_
_entity_poly.entity_id
_entity_poly.type
_entity_poly.pdbx_seq_one_letter_code
_entity_poly.pdbx_strand_id
1 'polypeptide(L)'
;MEQVAKLQNARAINFEDEEELLSEPEPFGSGGSESEYLPSGESRSSSIVPDTPENMLLSDTECDQVSQSLPVDHSENFLSMETDEETDNISSGVTSSINKSETKELIKINCAKKTSGGKRIRNKDHSCYFCHKLLRNLARHFERAHSNETEVARILSMPKNSKRRREAFNALTRNGDFYHNCDVLLLKKGELILTRRPTEQERKFLKYSDYGPCPECLGFMIKRHLWHHLKYSCICMKDKNILSSEKSSRLPVAESTSLLNGIYGHNLTEDFRSNILNKLRNDDISEICRKDDLILRFGAFLYEKYSSTQAELIRQSMRQLGRLTIELAKKNTDVHKLIDALTPEKFDAVVLATKSLCVTSNEIAKRTEFGIPSLALKIGYSIRKCIGIERGSCLRKGDLKRNEILLGFLSILDLEWSVRISSNALATLQSRKLNAVDLLPITGDLIKLSKFLEFMIQETKNDMEREKSFQNWSKLASLTLSRIILFNKRRSGEAARMKIEHYTKRPSWQSQGIAEMKESLTEFETKLANALTVVEIIGKRGRKVPVLLTKEMKESVDFLLATRTAVGVPEGGILLCLHG
;
A
#
# COMPACT_ATOMS: atom_id res chain seq x y z
N MET A 1 -3.48 23.66 35.74
CA MET A 1 -3.85 22.32 35.24
C MET A 1 -4.50 22.34 33.85
N GLU A 2 -5.05 23.47 33.41
CA GLU A 2 -5.70 23.59 32.09
C GLU A 2 -4.74 23.74 30.90
N GLN A 3 -3.51 24.23 31.13
CA GLN A 3 -2.45 24.29 30.10
C GLN A 3 -1.77 22.92 29.84
N VAL A 4 -1.83 21.99 30.80
CA VAL A 4 -1.32 20.61 30.62
C VAL A 4 -2.30 19.77 29.79
N ALA A 5 -3.60 20.04 29.88
CA ALA A 5 -4.63 19.40 29.07
C ALA A 5 -4.57 19.81 27.58
N LYS A 6 -4.19 21.07 27.28
CA LYS A 6 -4.01 21.53 25.90
C LYS A 6 -2.77 20.94 25.20
N LEU A 7 -1.72 20.60 25.96
CA LEU A 7 -0.54 19.90 25.43
C LEU A 7 -0.74 18.38 25.26
N GLN A 8 -1.72 17.78 25.93
CA GLN A 8 -2.07 16.37 25.75
C GLN A 8 -3.02 16.12 24.57
N ASN A 9 -3.85 17.10 24.19
CA ASN A 9 -4.69 17.01 22.99
C ASN A 9 -3.93 17.25 21.66
N ALA A 10 -2.72 17.82 21.69
CA ALA A 10 -1.86 17.92 20.51
C ALA A 10 -1.09 16.60 20.19
N ARG A 11 -1.25 15.56 21.03
CA ARG A 11 -0.57 14.25 20.91
C ARG A 11 -1.40 13.17 20.19
N ALA A 12 -2.60 13.50 19.73
CA ALA A 12 -3.46 12.59 18.97
C ALA A 12 -3.49 12.99 17.49
N ILE A 13 -2.36 12.88 16.80
CA ILE A 13 -2.34 12.86 15.34
C ILE A 13 -2.50 11.39 14.93
N ASN A 14 -3.61 11.13 14.25
CA ASN A 14 -4.06 9.80 13.87
C ASN A 14 -3.07 9.09 12.94
N PHE A 15 -2.86 7.79 13.18
CA PHE A 15 -2.16 6.84 12.28
C PHE A 15 -2.79 6.72 10.87
N GLU A 16 -3.96 7.31 10.63
CA GLU A 16 -4.64 7.29 9.32
C GLU A 16 -4.17 8.42 8.39
N ASP A 17 -3.69 9.55 8.91
CA ASP A 17 -3.18 10.65 8.08
C ASP A 17 -1.79 10.33 7.50
N GLU A 18 -1.02 9.44 8.13
CA GLU A 18 0.27 8.98 7.62
C GLU A 18 0.14 8.09 6.37
N GLU A 19 -0.89 7.24 6.24
CA GLU A 19 -1.11 6.44 5.02
C GLU A 19 -1.60 7.32 3.84
N GLU A 20 -2.19 8.48 4.15
CA GLU A 20 -2.60 9.51 3.18
C GLU A 20 -1.44 10.46 2.80
N LEU A 21 -0.53 10.75 3.72
CA LEU A 21 0.73 11.50 3.50
C LEU A 21 1.79 10.69 2.73
N LEU A 22 1.64 9.37 2.65
CA LEU A 22 2.58 8.45 1.98
C LEU A 22 2.23 8.14 0.52
N SER A 23 1.06 8.56 0.01
CA SER A 23 0.91 8.82 -1.42
C SER A 23 1.70 10.07 -1.77
N GLU A 24 2.57 10.01 -2.77
CA GLU A 24 3.35 11.17 -3.22
C GLU A 24 2.44 12.39 -3.41
N PRO A 25 2.81 13.58 -2.90
CA PRO A 25 2.33 14.82 -3.47
C PRO A 25 3.05 14.97 -4.82
N GLU A 26 2.41 14.49 -5.88
CA GLU A 26 2.66 15.00 -7.23
C GLU A 26 2.17 16.46 -7.30
N PRO A 27 2.79 17.31 -8.14
CA PRO A 27 2.85 18.75 -7.93
C PRO A 27 1.45 19.37 -7.90
N PHE A 28 1.23 20.21 -6.89
CA PHE A 28 0.18 21.22 -6.74
C PHE A 28 -1.14 20.93 -7.48
N GLY A 29 -2.11 20.38 -6.74
CA GLY A 29 -3.52 20.40 -7.08
C GLY A 29 -4.31 20.89 -5.87
N SER A 30 -4.63 22.19 -5.86
CA SER A 30 -5.43 22.91 -4.85
C SER A 30 -6.65 22.11 -4.38
N GLY A 31 -6.59 21.58 -3.15
CA GLY A 31 -7.74 21.07 -2.42
C GLY A 31 -8.46 22.22 -1.74
N GLY A 32 -9.53 22.73 -2.37
CA GLY A 32 -10.49 23.60 -1.69
C GLY A 32 -11.36 22.76 -0.77
N SER A 33 -11.50 23.18 0.49
CA SER A 33 -12.51 22.65 1.40
C SER A 33 -13.90 22.96 0.85
N GLU A 34 -14.73 21.94 0.65
CA GLU A 34 -16.18 22.10 0.57
C GLU A 34 -16.68 22.58 1.94
N SER A 35 -16.91 23.89 2.07
CA SER A 35 -17.84 24.42 3.05
C SER A 35 -19.11 24.83 2.31
N GLU A 36 -20.21 24.13 2.57
CA GLU A 36 -21.56 24.52 2.13
C GLU A 36 -21.86 25.93 2.66
N TYR A 37 -21.90 26.90 1.76
CA TYR A 37 -22.39 28.25 2.03
C TYR A 37 -23.87 28.31 1.63
N LEU A 38 -24.74 28.36 2.62
CA LEU A 38 -26.17 28.67 2.46
C LEU A 38 -26.36 30.20 2.60
N PRO A 39 -26.93 30.92 1.63
CA PRO A 39 -27.25 32.32 1.80
C PRO A 39 -28.60 32.46 2.51
N SER A 40 -28.59 32.96 3.74
CA SER A 40 -29.80 33.51 4.37
C SER A 40 -29.88 34.98 3.99
N GLY A 41 -30.85 35.33 3.15
CA GLY A 41 -31.26 36.71 2.99
C GLY A 41 -32.01 37.16 4.23
N GLU A 42 -31.58 38.26 4.83
CA GLU A 42 -32.50 39.31 5.27
C GLU A 42 -31.74 40.62 5.53
N SER A 43 -32.23 41.64 4.85
CA SER A 43 -31.83 43.03 4.89
C SER A 43 -31.99 43.68 6.26
N ARG A 44 -31.01 44.52 6.67
CA ARG A 44 -31.27 45.87 7.19
C ARG A 44 -29.98 46.68 7.43
N SER A 45 -29.81 47.69 6.59
CA SER A 45 -29.40 49.08 6.90
C SER A 45 -28.40 49.35 8.04
N SER A 46 -27.23 49.91 7.73
CA SER A 46 -26.93 51.34 7.97
C SER A 46 -25.46 51.71 7.66
N SER A 47 -25.32 52.60 6.67
CA SER A 47 -24.60 53.88 6.66
C SER A 47 -23.15 54.05 7.21
N ILE A 48 -22.40 54.88 6.44
CA ILE A 48 -21.22 55.73 6.77
C ILE A 48 -19.86 55.10 6.43
N VAL A 49 -19.31 55.30 5.21
CA VAL A 49 -18.46 56.42 4.67
C VAL A 49 -16.96 56.24 5.02
N PRO A 50 -16.03 56.50 4.07
CA PRO A 50 -14.70 55.89 4.01
C PRO A 50 -13.59 56.82 4.54
N ASP A 51 -12.45 56.24 4.92
CA ASP A 51 -11.19 56.98 4.97
C ASP A 51 -10.04 56.16 4.37
N THR A 52 -9.37 56.81 3.44
CA THR A 52 -8.01 56.57 2.92
C THR A 52 -7.34 57.96 2.93
N PRO A 53 -6.04 58.13 2.63
CA PRO A 53 -4.86 57.26 2.77
C PRO A 53 -3.70 58.03 3.45
N GLU A 54 -2.53 57.41 3.65
CA GLU A 54 -1.22 58.10 3.62
C GLU A 54 -0.12 57.05 3.43
N ASN A 55 0.48 56.97 2.23
CA ASN A 55 1.79 57.54 1.86
C ASN A 55 2.97 57.06 2.74
N MET A 56 3.86 56.25 2.15
CA MET A 56 5.25 56.71 1.98
C MET A 56 5.98 55.96 0.87
N LEU A 57 6.65 56.79 0.09
CA LEU A 57 7.40 56.63 -1.13
C LEU A 57 8.83 56.10 -0.91
N LEU A 58 9.39 55.55 -2.00
CA LEU A 58 10.81 55.51 -2.41
C LEU A 58 11.71 54.49 -1.69
N SER A 59 12.65 53.79 -2.33
CA SER A 59 13.41 54.12 -3.54
C SER A 59 14.07 52.88 -4.14
N ASP A 60 14.47 53.06 -5.39
CA ASP A 60 15.09 52.18 -6.36
C ASP A 60 16.41 51.52 -5.93
N THR A 61 16.73 50.39 -6.57
CA THR A 61 18.03 50.19 -7.22
C THR A 61 17.94 49.05 -8.24
N GLU A 62 18.12 49.42 -9.50
CA GLU A 62 18.27 48.55 -10.67
C GLU A 62 19.69 47.93 -10.74
N CYS A 63 19.89 47.11 -11.79
CA CYS A 63 21.18 46.74 -12.43
C CYS A 63 21.78 45.41 -11.90
N ASP A 64 22.11 44.38 -12.70
CA ASP A 64 22.23 44.27 -14.15
C ASP A 64 22.27 42.80 -14.61
N GLN A 65 21.96 42.61 -15.90
CA GLN A 65 22.10 41.37 -16.65
C GLN A 65 23.57 41.07 -17.01
N VAL A 66 23.99 39.81 -16.99
CA VAL A 66 24.99 39.29 -17.95
C VAL A 66 24.64 37.87 -18.38
N SER A 67 24.56 37.71 -19.71
CA SER A 67 24.41 36.47 -20.47
C SER A 67 25.77 35.91 -20.90
N GLN A 68 25.84 34.62 -21.26
CA GLN A 68 26.75 33.93 -22.22
C GLN A 68 27.19 32.56 -21.66
N SER A 69 26.67 31.44 -22.15
CA SER A 69 26.98 30.69 -23.40
C SER A 69 28.19 29.74 -23.30
N LEU A 70 27.88 28.45 -23.53
CA LEU A 70 28.68 27.27 -23.93
C LEU A 70 29.92 27.60 -24.83
N PRO A 71 30.98 26.74 -24.97
CA PRO A 71 30.85 25.40 -25.60
C PRO A 71 31.93 24.28 -25.35
N VAL A 72 31.48 23.02 -25.54
CA VAL A 72 31.99 21.94 -26.45
C VAL A 72 33.34 21.19 -26.21
N ASP A 73 33.22 19.87 -26.35
CA ASP A 73 34.13 18.76 -26.73
C ASP A 73 35.42 18.41 -25.99
N HIS A 74 35.54 17.11 -25.64
CA HIS A 74 36.38 16.19 -26.43
C HIS A 74 35.91 14.73 -26.28
N SER A 75 35.66 14.12 -27.43
CA SER A 75 35.56 12.69 -27.68
C SER A 75 36.97 12.08 -27.87
N GLU A 76 37.13 10.80 -27.53
CA GLU A 76 37.87 9.74 -28.26
C GLU A 76 37.84 8.45 -27.39
N ASN A 77 37.04 7.42 -27.70
CA ASN A 77 37.17 6.33 -28.69
C ASN A 77 38.19 5.21 -28.35
N PHE A 78 37.73 3.97 -28.60
CA PHE A 78 38.49 2.74 -28.96
C PHE A 78 39.06 1.83 -27.84
N LEU A 79 38.45 0.65 -27.61
CA LEU A 79 38.83 -0.63 -28.25
C LEU A 79 38.01 -1.82 -27.69
N SER A 80 37.45 -2.58 -28.62
CA SER A 80 36.88 -3.93 -28.50
C SER A 80 37.96 -4.99 -28.31
N MET A 81 37.67 -6.04 -27.53
CA MET A 81 38.32 -7.34 -27.72
C MET A 81 37.35 -8.45 -27.32
N GLU A 82 36.90 -9.19 -28.34
CA GLU A 82 36.27 -10.49 -28.26
C GLU A 82 37.35 -11.55 -28.01
N THR A 83 37.01 -12.58 -27.22
CA THR A 83 37.55 -13.94 -27.40
C THR A 83 36.46 -14.94 -27.03
N ASP A 84 36.20 -15.84 -27.97
CA ASP A 84 35.25 -16.93 -27.98
C ASP A 84 35.70 -18.17 -27.17
N GLU A 85 34.78 -19.14 -27.16
CA GLU A 85 34.93 -20.59 -26.89
C GLU A 85 34.96 -21.00 -25.40
N GLU A 86 34.16 -21.96 -24.93
CA GLU A 86 33.81 -23.24 -25.56
C GLU A 86 32.49 -23.83 -24.99
N THR A 87 31.87 -24.64 -25.82
CA THR A 87 30.59 -25.33 -25.68
C THR A 87 30.63 -26.51 -24.70
N ASP A 88 29.49 -26.84 -24.06
CA ASP A 88 29.09 -28.24 -23.97
C ASP A 88 27.56 -28.40 -23.90
N ASN A 89 27.09 -29.25 -24.81
CA ASN A 89 25.72 -29.39 -25.27
C ASN A 89 25.27 -30.82 -24.93
N ILE A 90 24.33 -31.00 -24.00
CA ILE A 90 23.63 -32.27 -23.82
C ILE A 90 22.13 -32.04 -24.03
N SER A 91 21.73 -32.37 -25.26
CA SER A 91 20.36 -32.58 -25.69
C SER A 91 19.77 -33.81 -24.98
N SER A 92 18.57 -33.66 -24.43
CA SER A 92 17.64 -34.77 -24.23
C SER A 92 16.22 -34.21 -24.26
N GLY A 93 15.59 -34.37 -25.42
CA GLY A 93 14.22 -33.96 -25.66
C GLY A 93 13.23 -34.79 -24.84
N VAL A 94 12.32 -34.08 -24.17
CA VAL A 94 11.00 -34.60 -23.81
C VAL A 94 9.99 -33.51 -24.16
N THR A 95 9.36 -33.68 -25.31
CA THR A 95 8.15 -32.94 -25.69
C THR A 95 7.01 -33.41 -24.80
N SER A 96 6.58 -32.59 -23.84
CA SER A 96 5.30 -32.78 -23.15
C SER A 96 4.50 -31.48 -23.17
N SER A 97 3.50 -31.47 -24.04
CA SER A 97 2.47 -30.46 -24.20
C SER A 97 1.86 -30.07 -22.85
N ILE A 98 2.07 -28.82 -22.43
CA ILE A 98 1.48 -28.27 -21.19
C ILE A 98 0.02 -27.91 -21.48
N ASN A 99 -0.87 -28.86 -21.20
CA ASN A 99 -2.29 -28.56 -21.00
C ASN A 99 -2.44 -27.70 -19.75
N LYS A 100 -2.88 -26.45 -19.95
CA LYS A 100 -3.26 -25.49 -18.89
C LYS A 100 -4.53 -25.99 -18.20
N SER A 101 -4.39 -26.94 -17.27
CA SER A 101 -5.49 -27.36 -16.39
C SER A 101 -5.64 -26.31 -15.29
N GLU A 102 -6.72 -25.54 -15.33
CA GLU A 102 -7.15 -24.70 -14.21
C GLU A 102 -7.41 -25.57 -12.97
N THR A 103 -6.45 -25.61 -12.04
CA THR A 103 -6.63 -26.29 -10.76
C THR A 103 -7.70 -25.55 -9.93
N LYS A 104 -8.92 -26.07 -9.87
CA LYS A 104 -9.99 -25.56 -9.00
C LYS A 104 -9.54 -25.55 -7.53
N GLU A 105 -9.61 -24.39 -6.87
CA GLU A 105 -9.35 -24.26 -5.43
C GLU A 105 -10.41 -25.03 -4.62
N LEU A 106 -9.96 -25.93 -3.73
CA LEU A 106 -10.83 -26.84 -2.94
C LEU A 106 -10.61 -26.66 -1.43
N ILE A 107 -10.59 -25.41 -0.96
CA ILE A 107 -10.49 -25.08 0.46
C ILE A 107 -11.88 -25.12 1.12
N LYS A 108 -12.02 -25.92 2.18
CA LYS A 108 -13.25 -26.10 2.94
C LYS A 108 -13.18 -25.41 4.30
N ILE A 109 -14.34 -24.90 4.74
CA ILE A 109 -14.55 -24.38 6.11
C ILE A 109 -15.74 -25.12 6.68
N ASN A 110 -15.53 -25.86 7.77
CA ASN A 110 -16.60 -26.58 8.45
C ASN A 110 -17.41 -25.70 9.38
N CYS A 111 -18.74 -25.87 9.31
CA CYS A 111 -19.70 -25.19 10.19
C CYS A 111 -19.82 -25.89 11.55
N ALA A 112 -20.23 -25.13 12.57
CA ALA A 112 -20.61 -25.70 13.85
C ALA A 112 -21.94 -26.46 13.71
N LYS A 113 -21.96 -27.74 14.12
CA LYS A 113 -23.18 -28.58 14.14
C LYS A 113 -23.81 -28.59 15.53
N LYS A 114 -25.15 -28.68 15.59
CA LYS A 114 -25.93 -28.86 16.81
C LYS A 114 -26.69 -30.19 16.74
N THR A 115 -26.94 -30.82 17.89
CA THR A 115 -27.85 -31.95 18.00
C THR A 115 -29.30 -31.47 17.89
N SER A 116 -30.25 -32.39 17.71
CA SER A 116 -31.69 -32.08 17.68
C SER A 116 -32.18 -31.35 18.94
N GLY A 117 -31.49 -31.54 20.08
CA GLY A 117 -31.73 -30.80 21.33
C GLY A 117 -30.94 -29.50 21.49
N GLY A 118 -30.41 -28.92 20.39
CA GLY A 118 -29.74 -27.62 20.38
C GLY A 118 -28.29 -27.58 20.94
N LYS A 119 -27.78 -28.68 21.51
CA LYS A 119 -26.41 -28.75 22.07
C LYS A 119 -25.36 -28.83 20.95
N ARG A 120 -24.24 -28.11 21.12
CA ARG A 120 -23.14 -28.11 20.13
C ARG A 120 -22.40 -29.44 20.09
N ILE A 121 -22.22 -29.99 18.90
CA ILE A 121 -21.45 -31.22 18.67
C ILE A 121 -19.95 -30.89 18.71
N ARG A 122 -19.19 -31.60 19.55
CA ARG A 122 -17.72 -31.46 19.68
C ARG A 122 -17.01 -32.48 18.78
N ASN A 123 -16.97 -32.19 17.48
CA ASN A 123 -16.34 -33.00 16.43
C ASN A 123 -15.21 -32.23 15.71
N LYS A 124 -14.47 -31.39 16.44
CA LYS A 124 -13.36 -30.65 15.87
C LYS A 124 -12.09 -31.49 16.04
N ASP A 125 -11.47 -31.82 14.92
CA ASP A 125 -10.12 -32.38 14.89
C ASP A 125 -9.11 -31.22 14.84
N HIS A 126 -7.96 -31.45 15.43
CA HIS A 126 -6.85 -30.49 15.53
C HIS A 126 -5.57 -31.14 15.06
N SER A 127 -4.66 -30.37 14.48
CA SER A 127 -3.39 -30.91 13.99
C SER A 127 -2.35 -30.96 15.11
N CYS A 128 -1.69 -32.11 15.27
CA CYS A 128 -0.56 -32.25 16.17
C CYS A 128 0.64 -31.44 15.65
N TYR A 129 1.26 -30.63 16.51
CA TYR A 129 2.42 -29.83 16.13
C TYR A 129 3.63 -30.67 15.69
N PHE A 130 3.84 -31.85 16.30
CA PHE A 130 5.04 -32.66 16.06
C PHE A 130 4.88 -33.71 14.97
N CYS A 131 3.72 -34.37 14.90
CA CYS A 131 3.48 -35.45 13.94
C CYS A 131 2.42 -35.14 12.88
N HIS A 132 1.84 -33.94 12.91
CA HIS A 132 0.86 -33.44 11.94
C HIS A 132 -0.43 -34.26 11.81
N LYS A 133 -0.66 -35.24 12.69
CA LYS A 133 -1.88 -36.06 12.72
C LYS A 133 -3.06 -35.23 13.21
N LEU A 134 -4.20 -35.36 12.53
CA LEU A 134 -5.47 -34.75 12.92
C LEU A 134 -6.17 -35.59 14.00
N LEU A 135 -6.35 -35.02 15.19
CA LEU A 135 -6.83 -35.71 16.38
C LEU A 135 -7.79 -34.84 17.19
N ARG A 136 -8.76 -35.48 17.87
CA ARG A 136 -9.76 -34.76 18.71
C ARG A 136 -9.23 -34.34 20.07
N ASN A 137 -8.33 -35.12 20.65
CA ASN A 137 -7.81 -34.91 22.00
C ASN A 137 -6.29 -34.86 21.98
N LEU A 138 -5.77 -33.69 21.62
CA LEU A 138 -4.33 -33.48 21.51
C LEU A 138 -3.62 -33.51 22.86
N ALA A 139 -4.23 -33.08 23.96
CA ALA A 139 -3.60 -33.14 25.29
C ALA A 139 -3.22 -34.58 25.67
N ARG A 140 -4.15 -35.54 25.47
CA ARG A 140 -3.88 -36.97 25.69
C ARG A 140 -2.85 -37.52 24.71
N HIS A 141 -2.89 -37.06 23.47
CA HIS A 141 -1.93 -37.48 22.44
C HIS A 141 -0.51 -37.01 22.77
N PHE A 142 -0.33 -35.73 23.15
CA PHE A 142 0.95 -35.19 23.57
C PHE A 142 1.54 -35.97 24.75
N GLU A 143 0.71 -36.27 25.76
CA GLU A 143 1.14 -37.05 26.95
C GLU A 143 1.60 -38.47 26.61
N ARG A 144 1.02 -39.11 25.57
CA ARG A 144 1.33 -40.51 25.22
C ARG A 144 2.40 -40.67 24.15
N ALA A 145 2.44 -39.77 23.17
CA ALA A 145 3.27 -39.91 21.98
C ALA A 145 4.43 -38.91 21.92
N HIS A 146 4.35 -37.82 22.68
CA HIS A 146 5.32 -36.71 22.63
C HIS A 146 5.76 -36.29 24.04
N SER A 147 5.73 -37.19 25.03
CA SER A 147 6.13 -36.90 26.42
C SER A 147 7.58 -36.42 26.54
N ASN A 148 8.43 -36.86 25.62
CA ASN A 148 9.87 -36.57 25.62
C ASN A 148 10.21 -35.23 24.96
N GLU A 149 9.24 -34.58 24.29
CA GLU A 149 9.45 -33.25 23.72
C GLU A 149 9.56 -32.22 24.84
N THR A 150 10.57 -31.36 24.79
CA THR A 150 10.88 -30.40 25.87
C THR A 150 9.69 -29.51 26.23
N GLU A 151 8.93 -29.09 25.22
CA GLU A 151 7.74 -28.27 25.41
C GLU A 151 6.62 -29.04 26.12
N VAL A 152 6.42 -30.31 25.76
CA VAL A 152 5.40 -31.17 26.36
C VAL A 152 5.79 -31.54 27.78
N ALA A 153 7.04 -31.93 28.03
CA ALA A 153 7.56 -32.22 29.36
C ALA A 153 7.35 -31.03 30.32
N ARG A 154 7.60 -29.80 29.87
CA ARG A 154 7.34 -28.57 30.62
C ARG A 154 5.86 -28.36 30.94
N ILE A 155 4.95 -28.78 30.06
CA ILE A 155 3.50 -28.70 30.31
C ILE A 155 3.05 -29.82 31.28
N LEU A 156 3.63 -31.01 31.16
CA LEU A 156 3.32 -32.16 32.00
C LEU A 156 3.72 -31.95 33.47
N SER A 157 4.78 -31.18 33.73
CA SER A 157 5.21 -30.81 35.09
C SER A 157 4.25 -29.83 35.78
N MET A 158 3.35 -29.17 35.05
CA MET A 158 2.32 -28.31 35.63
C MET A 158 1.23 -29.15 36.34
N PRO A 159 0.59 -28.64 37.41
CA PRO A 159 -0.43 -29.38 38.14
C PRO A 159 -1.57 -29.86 37.23
N LYS A 160 -1.99 -31.13 37.39
CA LYS A 160 -3.12 -31.69 36.63
C LYS A 160 -4.36 -30.83 36.82
N ASN A 161 -5.16 -30.69 35.76
CA ASN A 161 -6.38 -29.87 35.72
C ASN A 161 -6.21 -28.36 35.97
N SER A 162 -5.00 -27.85 36.17
CA SER A 162 -4.77 -26.42 36.31
C SER A 162 -5.11 -25.64 35.03
N LYS A 163 -5.59 -24.41 35.21
CA LYS A 163 -5.88 -23.49 34.10
C LYS A 163 -4.65 -23.27 33.23
N ARG A 164 -3.50 -23.00 33.85
CA ARG A 164 -2.20 -22.79 33.19
C ARG A 164 -1.80 -23.97 32.30
N ARG A 165 -1.94 -25.21 32.79
CA ARG A 165 -1.67 -26.43 32.00
C ARG A 165 -2.57 -26.54 30.77
N ARG A 166 -3.86 -26.23 30.93
CA ARG A 166 -4.83 -26.24 29.83
C ARG A 166 -4.50 -25.18 28.77
N GLU A 167 -4.12 -23.97 29.21
CA GLU A 167 -3.76 -22.87 28.33
C GLU A 167 -2.48 -23.18 27.53
N ALA A 168 -1.49 -23.80 28.17
CA ALA A 168 -0.25 -24.21 27.50
C ALA A 168 -0.49 -25.30 26.43
N PHE A 169 -1.31 -26.33 26.74
CA PHE A 169 -1.71 -27.30 25.71
C PHE A 169 -2.51 -26.68 24.57
N ASN A 170 -3.36 -25.68 24.86
CA ASN A 170 -4.10 -24.96 23.82
C ASN A 170 -3.18 -24.10 22.94
N ALA A 171 -2.11 -23.51 23.49
CA ALA A 171 -1.11 -22.80 22.72
C ALA A 171 -0.40 -23.76 21.75
N LEU A 172 0.06 -24.91 22.24
CA LEU A 172 0.72 -25.93 21.42
C LEU A 172 -0.22 -26.50 20.34
N THR A 173 -1.49 -26.69 20.67
CA THR A 173 -2.54 -27.08 19.70
C THR A 173 -2.72 -26.02 18.61
N ARG A 174 -2.73 -24.73 18.97
CA ARG A 174 -2.85 -23.64 18.00
C ARG A 174 -1.64 -23.55 17.07
N ASN A 175 -0.45 -23.89 17.56
CA ASN A 175 0.73 -24.00 16.72
C ASN A 175 0.48 -25.06 15.63
N GLY A 176 0.15 -26.30 16.01
CA GLY A 176 -0.15 -27.36 15.05
C GLY A 176 -1.28 -27.00 14.05
N ASP A 177 -2.39 -26.45 14.54
CA ASP A 177 -3.49 -25.96 13.68
C ASP A 177 -3.03 -24.88 12.70
N PHE A 178 -2.12 -23.99 13.11
CA PHE A 178 -1.57 -22.94 12.27
C PHE A 178 -0.75 -23.51 11.10
N TYR A 179 0.13 -24.49 11.34
CA TYR A 179 0.90 -25.14 10.27
C TYR A 179 0.00 -25.85 9.27
N HIS A 180 -0.94 -26.64 9.79
CA HIS A 180 -1.93 -27.32 8.93
C HIS A 180 -2.69 -26.32 8.06
N ASN A 181 -3.14 -25.20 8.63
CA ASN A 181 -3.83 -24.17 7.85
C ASN A 181 -2.91 -23.49 6.83
N CYS A 182 -1.63 -23.33 7.14
CA CYS A 182 -0.66 -22.82 6.17
C CYS A 182 -0.55 -23.77 4.96
N ASP A 183 -0.46 -25.09 5.19
CA ASP A 183 -0.39 -26.08 4.12
C ASP A 183 -1.66 -26.11 3.28
N VAL A 184 -2.84 -26.01 3.91
CA VAL A 184 -4.13 -25.94 3.21
C VAL A 184 -4.20 -24.70 2.30
N LEU A 185 -3.70 -23.56 2.76
CA LEU A 185 -3.64 -22.32 1.98
C LEU A 185 -2.63 -22.43 0.82
N LEU A 186 -1.45 -23.01 1.07
CA LEU A 186 -0.41 -23.20 0.06
C LEU A 186 -0.86 -24.16 -1.05
N LEU A 187 -1.38 -25.32 -0.68
CA LEU A 187 -1.84 -26.37 -1.59
C LEU A 187 -3.20 -26.05 -2.22
N LYS A 188 -3.85 -24.97 -1.79
CA LYS A 188 -5.20 -24.55 -2.18
C LYS A 188 -6.25 -25.68 -2.04
N LYS A 189 -6.02 -26.62 -1.12
CA LYS A 189 -6.80 -27.84 -0.94
C LYS A 189 -6.78 -28.29 0.52
N GLY A 190 -7.94 -28.64 1.05
CA GLY A 190 -8.08 -29.18 2.41
C GLY A 190 -9.08 -28.39 3.26
N GLU A 191 -9.09 -28.64 4.57
CA GLU A 191 -10.01 -27.99 5.52
C GLU A 191 -9.25 -27.07 6.48
N LEU A 192 -9.70 -25.82 6.60
CA LEU A 192 -9.18 -24.89 7.61
C LEU A 192 -9.70 -25.21 9.01
N ILE A 193 -8.77 -25.30 9.96
CA ILE A 193 -9.00 -25.49 11.38
C ILE A 193 -9.14 -24.12 12.06
N LEU A 194 -10.38 -23.70 12.29
CA LEU A 194 -10.70 -22.40 12.88
C LEU A 194 -10.85 -22.46 14.40
N THR A 195 -10.44 -21.41 15.11
CA THR A 195 -10.65 -21.28 16.58
C THR A 195 -12.14 -21.35 16.92
N ARG A 196 -12.97 -20.65 16.13
CA ARG A 196 -14.44 -20.73 16.15
C ARG A 196 -14.92 -21.08 14.75
N ARG A 197 -15.57 -22.25 14.61
CA ARG A 197 -16.31 -22.61 13.39
C ARG A 197 -17.50 -21.65 13.20
N PRO A 198 -17.74 -21.14 11.97
CA PRO A 198 -18.91 -20.32 11.68
C PRO A 198 -20.21 -21.13 11.81
N THR A 199 -21.34 -20.47 11.99
CA THR A 199 -22.66 -21.07 11.76
C THR A 199 -22.92 -21.23 10.25
N GLU A 200 -23.95 -22.02 9.88
CA GLU A 200 -24.35 -22.15 8.47
C GLU A 200 -24.75 -20.82 7.84
N GLN A 201 -25.39 -19.94 8.61
CA GLN A 201 -25.74 -18.59 8.17
C GLN A 201 -24.49 -17.72 7.96
N GLU A 202 -23.55 -17.72 8.91
CA GLU A 202 -22.29 -16.98 8.78
C GLU A 202 -21.47 -17.47 7.57
N ARG A 203 -21.48 -18.78 7.29
CA ARG A 203 -20.73 -19.40 6.19
C ARG A 203 -21.21 -18.97 4.80
N LYS A 204 -22.48 -18.55 4.65
CA LYS A 204 -23.00 -18.02 3.37
C LYS A 204 -22.26 -16.75 2.91
N PHE A 205 -21.75 -15.97 3.86
CA PHE A 205 -21.12 -14.67 3.60
C PHE A 205 -19.60 -14.68 3.83
N LEU A 206 -19.09 -15.62 4.62
CA LEU A 206 -17.66 -15.72 4.93
C LEU A 206 -16.96 -16.73 4.03
N LYS A 207 -15.88 -16.30 3.36
CA LYS A 207 -14.95 -17.11 2.55
C LYS A 207 -13.70 -17.45 3.36
N TYR A 208 -12.87 -18.36 2.84
CA TYR A 208 -11.61 -18.73 3.50
C TYR A 208 -10.66 -17.54 3.65
N SER A 209 -10.68 -16.61 2.69
CA SER A 209 -9.87 -15.39 2.66
C SER A 209 -10.18 -14.41 3.81
N ASP A 210 -11.36 -14.53 4.42
CA ASP A 210 -11.80 -13.67 5.55
C ASP A 210 -11.19 -14.11 6.88
N TYR A 211 -10.53 -15.27 6.92
CA TYR A 211 -9.88 -15.80 8.09
C TYR A 211 -8.37 -15.56 8.05
N GLY A 212 -7.77 -15.34 9.21
CA GLY A 212 -6.33 -15.22 9.38
C GLY A 212 -5.89 -15.54 10.81
N PRO A 213 -4.60 -15.82 11.00
CA PRO A 213 -4.02 -16.13 12.30
C PRO A 213 -3.94 -14.89 13.16
N CYS A 214 -4.20 -15.04 14.45
CA CYS A 214 -3.87 -14.01 15.43
C CYS A 214 -2.34 -13.83 15.51
N PRO A 215 -1.79 -12.60 15.42
CA PRO A 215 -0.34 -12.36 15.45
C PRO A 215 0.38 -12.85 16.71
N GLU A 216 -0.35 -12.95 17.82
CA GLU A 216 0.19 -13.33 19.13
C GLU A 216 -0.04 -14.80 19.46
N CYS A 217 -1.20 -15.36 19.08
CA CYS A 217 -1.60 -16.70 19.53
C CYS A 217 -1.81 -17.72 18.43
N LEU A 218 -1.62 -17.32 17.17
CA LEU A 218 -1.70 -18.11 15.93
C LEU A 218 -3.05 -18.78 15.63
N GLY A 219 -4.03 -18.64 16.53
CA GLY A 219 -5.39 -19.13 16.31
C GLY A 219 -6.03 -18.46 15.11
N PHE A 220 -6.50 -19.25 14.14
CA PHE A 220 -7.23 -18.75 12.97
C PHE A 220 -8.63 -18.27 13.34
N MET A 221 -8.97 -17.06 12.91
CA MET A 221 -10.25 -16.41 13.19
C MET A 221 -10.56 -15.34 12.13
N ILE A 222 -11.75 -14.74 12.21
CA ILE A 222 -12.19 -13.73 11.24
C ILE A 222 -11.30 -12.49 11.40
N LYS A 223 -10.65 -12.05 10.32
CA LYS A 223 -9.68 -10.96 10.31
C LYS A 223 -10.22 -9.68 10.96
N ARG A 224 -11.45 -9.29 10.62
CA ARG A 224 -12.10 -8.08 11.15
C ARG A 224 -12.31 -8.10 12.68
N HIS A 225 -12.24 -9.26 13.33
CA HIS A 225 -12.39 -9.40 14.79
C HIS A 225 -11.05 -9.58 15.52
N LEU A 226 -9.92 -9.56 14.81
CA LEU A 226 -8.59 -9.77 15.41
C LEU A 226 -8.26 -8.73 16.47
N TRP A 227 -8.60 -7.47 16.25
CA TRP A 227 -8.41 -6.39 17.22
C TRP A 227 -9.17 -6.66 18.53
N HIS A 228 -10.45 -7.02 18.44
CA HIS A 228 -11.26 -7.33 19.61
C HIS A 228 -10.70 -8.56 20.36
N HIS A 229 -10.26 -9.58 19.61
CA HIS A 229 -9.61 -10.74 20.20
C HIS A 229 -8.33 -10.36 20.95
N LEU A 230 -7.41 -9.61 20.33
CA LEU A 230 -6.15 -9.19 20.95
C LEU A 230 -6.39 -8.39 22.24
N LYS A 231 -7.39 -7.48 22.23
CA LYS A 231 -7.69 -6.61 23.36
C LYS A 231 -8.36 -7.33 24.53
N TYR A 232 -9.33 -8.21 24.26
CA TYR A 232 -10.23 -8.72 25.31
C TYR A 232 -10.15 -10.22 25.56
N SER A 233 -9.58 -11.00 24.64
CA SER A 233 -9.71 -12.47 24.68
C SER A 233 -8.42 -13.23 24.43
N CYS A 234 -7.37 -12.57 23.95
CA CYS A 234 -6.09 -13.21 23.65
C CYS A 234 -5.33 -13.51 24.94
N ILE A 235 -5.18 -14.80 25.25
CA ILE A 235 -4.42 -15.27 26.41
C ILE A 235 -2.98 -14.74 26.43
N CYS A 236 -2.35 -14.59 25.26
CA CYS A 236 -0.98 -14.10 25.14
C CYS A 236 -0.84 -12.60 25.46
N MET A 237 -1.96 -11.88 25.61
CA MET A 237 -2.00 -10.44 25.89
C MET A 237 -2.54 -10.12 27.30
N LYS A 238 -3.03 -11.11 28.07
CA LYS A 238 -3.69 -10.87 29.37
C LYS A 238 -2.76 -10.28 30.45
N ASP A 239 -1.47 -10.62 30.40
CA ASP A 239 -0.48 -10.14 31.38
C ASP A 239 0.30 -8.91 30.88
N LYS A 240 0.15 -8.57 29.60
CA LYS A 240 0.70 -7.35 29.01
C LYS A 240 -0.27 -6.21 29.32
N ASN A 241 -0.20 -5.64 30.52
CA ASN A 241 -0.86 -4.38 30.92
C ASN A 241 -0.36 -3.21 30.05
N ILE A 242 -0.62 -3.24 28.75
CA ILE A 242 -0.37 -2.11 27.86
C ILE A 242 -1.57 -1.18 28.05
N LEU A 243 -1.42 -0.29 29.01
CA LEU A 243 -2.18 0.93 29.16
C LEU A 243 -2.45 1.56 27.78
N SER A 244 -3.73 1.70 27.46
CA SER A 244 -4.28 2.79 26.65
C SER A 244 -3.35 3.37 25.58
N SER A 245 -3.21 2.66 24.47
CA SER A 245 -3.02 3.31 23.16
C SER A 245 -4.13 2.78 22.27
N GLU A 246 -4.88 3.68 21.64
CA GLU A 246 -5.89 3.38 20.62
C GLU A 246 -5.22 2.74 19.39
N LYS A 247 -4.72 1.50 19.53
CA LYS A 247 -4.16 0.76 18.41
C LYS A 247 -5.29 0.50 17.42
N SER A 248 -5.15 1.05 16.22
CA SER A 248 -6.10 0.91 15.10
C SER A 248 -6.50 -0.55 14.89
N SER A 249 -7.78 -0.80 14.61
CA SER A 249 -8.32 -2.13 14.31
C SER A 249 -7.68 -2.80 13.07
N ARG A 250 -6.95 -2.02 12.26
CA ARG A 250 -6.28 -2.47 11.03
C ARG A 250 -4.90 -3.10 11.26
N LEU A 251 -4.16 -2.71 12.30
CA LEU A 251 -2.81 -3.24 12.57
C LEU A 251 -2.81 -4.78 12.75
N PRO A 252 -3.71 -5.39 13.54
CA PRO A 252 -3.76 -6.84 13.68
C PRO A 252 -4.05 -7.59 12.37
N VAL A 253 -4.84 -6.98 11.48
CA VAL A 253 -5.16 -7.56 10.16
C VAL A 253 -3.94 -7.54 9.25
N ALA A 254 -3.18 -6.44 9.25
CA ALA A 254 -1.94 -6.32 8.48
C ALA A 254 -0.88 -7.33 8.96
N GLU A 255 -0.70 -7.49 10.27
CA GLU A 255 0.21 -8.48 10.85
C GLU A 255 -0.22 -9.91 10.55
N SER A 256 -1.52 -10.21 10.69
CA SER A 256 -2.11 -11.51 10.34
C SER A 256 -1.85 -11.87 8.87
N THR A 257 -2.04 -10.89 7.97
CA THR A 257 -1.77 -11.06 6.54
C THR A 257 -0.28 -11.25 6.27
N SER A 258 0.59 -10.53 6.97
CA SER A 258 2.04 -10.68 6.84
C SER A 258 2.52 -12.08 7.26
N LEU A 259 1.93 -12.64 8.33
CA LEU A 259 2.21 -14.01 8.76
C LEU A 259 1.84 -15.05 7.70
N LEU A 260 0.69 -14.88 7.05
CA LEU A 260 0.23 -15.77 5.98
C LEU A 260 1.05 -15.62 4.70
N ASN A 261 1.48 -14.43 4.35
CA ASN A 261 2.09 -14.23 3.03
C ASN A 261 3.48 -14.84 2.90
N GLY A 262 4.22 -15.04 4.01
CA GLY A 262 5.43 -15.84 3.87
C GLY A 262 5.17 -17.35 3.62
N ILE A 263 3.90 -17.82 3.56
CA ILE A 263 3.54 -19.18 3.13
C ILE A 263 3.97 -19.38 1.68
N TYR A 264 3.85 -18.33 0.87
CA TYR A 264 4.23 -18.30 -0.54
C TYR A 264 5.75 -18.14 -0.75
N GLY A 265 6.58 -18.63 0.17
CA GLY A 265 8.04 -18.51 0.11
C GLY A 265 8.60 -18.76 -1.29
N HIS A 266 9.56 -17.93 -1.71
CA HIS A 266 10.35 -17.96 -2.95
C HIS A 266 9.67 -18.14 -4.31
N ASN A 267 8.38 -18.42 -4.41
CA ASN A 267 7.66 -18.48 -5.68
C ASN A 267 7.38 -17.06 -6.17
N LEU A 268 8.46 -16.34 -6.47
CA LEU A 268 8.43 -15.13 -7.26
C LEU A 268 7.74 -15.52 -8.57
N THR A 269 6.53 -15.02 -8.78
CA THR A 269 5.81 -15.27 -10.02
C THR A 269 6.59 -14.67 -11.18
N GLU A 270 6.45 -15.24 -12.36
CA GLU A 270 7.05 -14.65 -13.58
C GLU A 270 6.55 -13.20 -13.79
N ASP A 271 5.31 -12.94 -13.37
CA ASP A 271 4.74 -11.60 -13.33
C ASP A 271 5.49 -10.65 -12.38
N PHE A 272 5.90 -11.09 -11.19
CA PHE A 272 6.70 -10.26 -10.30
C PHE A 272 8.10 -9.99 -10.87
N ARG A 273 8.74 -11.01 -11.46
CA ARG A 273 10.05 -10.86 -12.11
C ARG A 273 9.98 -9.83 -13.24
N SER A 274 9.05 -9.99 -14.17
CA SER A 274 8.90 -9.12 -15.35
C SER A 274 8.46 -7.69 -14.99
N ASN A 275 7.55 -7.51 -14.03
CA ASN A 275 7.00 -6.19 -13.70
C ASN A 275 7.84 -5.40 -12.68
N ILE A 276 8.60 -6.09 -11.81
CA ILE A 276 9.36 -5.47 -10.72
C ILE A 276 10.85 -5.65 -10.92
N LEU A 277 11.36 -6.89 -10.89
CA LEU A 277 12.81 -7.15 -10.81
C LEU A 277 13.58 -6.77 -12.08
N ASN A 278 13.02 -7.08 -13.24
CA ASN A 278 13.63 -6.78 -14.54
C ASN A 278 13.60 -5.27 -14.84
N LYS A 279 12.72 -4.52 -14.16
CA LYS A 279 12.56 -3.07 -14.29
C LYS A 279 13.24 -2.28 -13.17
N LEU A 280 13.98 -2.94 -12.26
CA LEU A 280 14.87 -2.24 -11.33
C LEU A 280 16.06 -1.65 -12.10
N ARG A 281 16.57 -0.51 -11.63
CA ARG A 281 17.77 0.11 -12.20
C ARG A 281 18.97 -0.84 -12.07
N ASN A 282 19.99 -0.66 -12.91
CA ASN A 282 21.25 -1.38 -12.77
C ASN A 282 22.19 -0.55 -11.91
N ASP A 283 22.16 -0.79 -10.59
CA ASP A 283 23.06 -0.22 -9.60
C ASP A 283 23.19 -1.12 -8.37
N ASP A 284 24.14 -0.81 -7.50
CA ASP A 284 24.47 -1.58 -6.30
C ASP A 284 23.26 -1.78 -5.37
N ILE A 285 22.40 -0.76 -5.27
CA ILE A 285 21.15 -0.83 -4.49
C ILE A 285 20.25 -1.93 -5.04
N SER A 286 20.07 -1.96 -6.35
CA SER A 286 19.20 -2.94 -7.00
C SER A 286 19.79 -4.33 -6.99
N GLU A 287 21.12 -4.46 -7.00
CA GLU A 287 21.82 -5.73 -6.78
C GLU A 287 21.50 -6.30 -5.38
N ILE A 288 21.57 -5.48 -4.33
CA ILE A 288 21.16 -5.89 -2.98
C ILE A 288 19.69 -6.30 -2.95
N CYS A 289 18.81 -5.53 -3.58
CA CYS A 289 17.39 -5.88 -3.67
C CYS A 289 17.14 -7.24 -4.36
N ARG A 290 18.01 -7.65 -5.30
CA ARG A 290 17.92 -8.94 -6.00
C ARG A 290 18.54 -10.10 -5.22
N LYS A 291 19.51 -9.84 -4.34
CA LYS A 291 20.23 -10.87 -3.56
C LYS A 291 19.66 -11.09 -2.15
N ASP A 292 19.07 -10.06 -1.55
CA ASP A 292 18.51 -10.12 -0.20
C ASP A 292 17.13 -10.78 -0.21
N ASP A 293 17.05 -11.98 0.36
CA ASP A 293 15.83 -12.77 0.42
C ASP A 293 14.68 -12.06 1.16
N LEU A 294 14.98 -11.32 2.23
CA LEU A 294 13.94 -10.62 2.98
C LEU A 294 13.38 -9.45 2.19
N ILE A 295 14.23 -8.71 1.47
CA ILE A 295 13.80 -7.62 0.59
C ILE A 295 13.01 -8.16 -0.61
N LEU A 296 13.41 -9.29 -1.19
CA LEU A 296 12.64 -9.96 -2.25
C LEU A 296 11.25 -10.36 -1.77
N ARG A 297 11.16 -11.00 -0.59
CA ARG A 297 9.87 -11.38 0.02
C ARG A 297 9.02 -10.16 0.36
N PHE A 298 9.64 -9.07 0.80
CA PHE A 298 8.95 -7.78 1.00
C PHE A 298 8.40 -7.21 -0.31
N GLY A 299 9.17 -7.23 -1.39
CA GLY A 299 8.73 -6.79 -2.72
C GLY A 299 7.54 -7.62 -3.23
N ALA A 300 7.65 -8.95 -3.16
CA ALA A 300 6.58 -9.87 -3.54
C ALA A 300 5.31 -9.64 -2.71
N PHE A 301 5.47 -9.38 -1.40
CA PHE A 301 4.36 -9.05 -0.51
C PHE A 301 3.61 -7.77 -0.94
N LEU A 302 4.34 -6.72 -1.32
CA LEU A 302 3.71 -5.50 -1.82
C LEU A 302 3.06 -5.71 -3.19
N TYR A 303 3.66 -6.54 -4.05
CA TYR A 303 3.11 -6.87 -5.37
C TYR A 303 1.80 -7.64 -5.28
N GLU A 304 1.66 -8.56 -4.32
CA GLU A 304 0.39 -9.25 -4.11
C GLU A 304 -0.72 -8.28 -3.66
N LYS A 305 -0.38 -7.24 -2.88
CA LYS A 305 -1.33 -6.22 -2.43
C LYS A 305 -1.73 -5.24 -3.54
N TYR A 306 -0.77 -4.77 -4.33
CA TYR A 306 -0.98 -3.64 -5.25
C TYR A 306 -0.95 -4.02 -6.74
N SER A 307 -0.52 -5.24 -7.09
CA SER A 307 -0.26 -5.71 -8.45
C SER A 307 0.71 -4.81 -9.24
N SER A 308 0.77 -5.00 -10.56
CA SER A 308 1.58 -4.18 -11.47
C SER A 308 1.18 -2.70 -11.49
N THR A 309 -0.04 -2.35 -11.02
CA THR A 309 -0.54 -0.96 -11.06
C THR A 309 0.29 0.03 -10.24
N GLN A 310 0.99 -0.42 -9.21
CA GLN A 310 1.84 0.41 -8.35
C GLN A 310 3.29 -0.10 -8.37
N ALA A 311 3.74 -0.63 -9.51
CA ALA A 311 5.07 -1.23 -9.66
C ALA A 311 6.20 -0.26 -9.27
N GLU A 312 6.07 1.04 -9.57
CA GLU A 312 7.07 2.04 -9.19
C GLU A 312 7.18 2.22 -7.67
N LEU A 313 6.05 2.34 -6.98
CA LEU A 313 6.01 2.41 -5.51
C LEU A 313 6.67 1.18 -4.87
N ILE A 314 6.44 0.00 -5.44
CA ILE A 314 7.03 -1.25 -4.95
C ILE A 314 8.55 -1.22 -5.13
N ARG A 315 9.04 -0.88 -6.33
CA ARG A 315 10.47 -0.74 -6.61
C ARG A 315 11.12 0.29 -5.69
N GLN A 316 10.51 1.47 -5.52
CA GLN A 316 11.00 2.51 -4.63
C GLN A 316 11.11 2.00 -3.18
N SER A 317 10.09 1.30 -2.69
CA SER A 317 10.08 0.73 -1.33
C SER A 317 11.16 -0.34 -1.13
N MET A 318 11.35 -1.23 -2.11
CA MET A 318 12.44 -2.22 -2.07
C MET A 318 13.80 -1.53 -2.03
N ARG A 319 13.99 -0.49 -2.87
CA ARG A 319 15.23 0.26 -2.95
C ARG A 319 15.53 1.07 -1.69
N GLN A 320 14.53 1.56 -0.97
CA GLN A 320 14.71 2.20 0.34
C GLN A 320 15.29 1.21 1.36
N LEU A 321 14.80 -0.03 1.38
CA LEU A 321 15.39 -1.09 2.19
C LEU A 321 16.80 -1.47 1.72
N GLY A 322 17.03 -1.54 0.41
CA GLY A 322 18.38 -1.79 -0.13
C GLY A 322 19.39 -0.73 0.34
N ARG A 323 19.01 0.55 0.28
CA ARG A 323 19.83 1.66 0.82
C ARG A 323 20.10 1.51 2.32
N LEU A 324 19.09 1.10 3.09
CA LEU A 324 19.24 0.86 4.53
C LEU A 324 20.24 -0.26 4.79
N THR A 325 20.17 -1.36 4.04
CA THR A 325 21.11 -2.47 4.16
C THR A 325 22.54 -2.03 3.85
N ILE A 326 22.76 -1.20 2.82
CA ILE A 326 24.08 -0.63 2.52
C ILE A 326 24.60 0.20 3.71
N GLU A 327 23.79 1.14 4.22
CA GLU A 327 24.20 2.00 5.34
C GLU A 327 24.48 1.20 6.62
N LEU A 328 23.74 0.12 6.86
CA LEU A 328 23.99 -0.79 7.97
C LEU A 328 25.33 -1.50 7.82
N ALA A 329 25.62 -2.03 6.62
CA ALA A 329 26.85 -2.76 6.33
C ALA A 329 28.10 -1.87 6.46
N LYS A 330 28.00 -0.56 6.19
CA LYS A 330 29.12 0.39 6.35
C LYS A 330 29.68 0.47 7.78
N LYS A 331 28.82 0.29 8.79
CA LYS A 331 29.19 0.44 10.21
C LYS A 331 29.15 -0.87 10.98
N ASN A 332 28.67 -1.95 10.37
CA ASN A 332 28.51 -3.26 10.99
C ASN A 332 28.95 -4.33 10.00
N THR A 333 30.18 -4.82 10.15
CA THR A 333 30.79 -5.79 9.23
C THR A 333 30.11 -7.15 9.23
N ASP A 334 29.29 -7.43 10.25
CA ASP A 334 28.52 -8.66 10.42
C ASP A 334 27.09 -8.55 9.84
N VAL A 335 26.74 -7.44 9.18
CA VAL A 335 25.46 -7.26 8.49
C VAL A 335 25.68 -7.37 6.98
N HIS A 336 25.30 -8.49 6.39
CA HIS A 336 25.36 -8.71 4.94
C HIS A 336 23.99 -8.62 4.27
N LYS A 337 22.93 -8.94 5.01
CA LYS A 337 21.53 -8.87 4.60
C LYS A 337 20.72 -8.12 5.64
N LEU A 338 19.57 -7.58 5.25
CA LEU A 338 18.66 -6.87 6.13
C LEU A 338 18.26 -7.71 7.34
N ILE A 339 18.09 -9.02 7.14
CA ILE A 339 17.74 -9.96 8.21
C ILE A 339 18.78 -9.98 9.35
N ASP A 340 20.06 -9.78 9.04
CA ASP A 340 21.15 -9.83 10.02
C ASP A 340 21.09 -8.67 11.00
N ALA A 341 20.43 -7.57 10.63
CA ALA A 341 20.22 -6.38 11.46
C ALA A 341 18.95 -6.43 12.31
N LEU A 342 18.04 -7.38 12.07
CA LEU A 342 16.77 -7.51 12.81
C LEU A 342 16.95 -8.30 14.12
N THR A 343 17.86 -7.84 14.98
CA THR A 343 18.11 -8.38 16.32
C THR A 343 18.08 -7.25 17.35
N PRO A 344 17.55 -7.46 18.57
CA PRO A 344 17.43 -6.42 19.59
C PRO A 344 18.72 -5.61 19.79
N GLU A 345 19.88 -6.29 19.80
CA GLU A 345 21.22 -5.72 19.95
C GLU A 345 21.58 -4.71 18.84
N LYS A 346 21.05 -4.90 17.62
CA LYS A 346 21.33 -4.04 16.46
C LYS A 346 20.29 -2.94 16.26
N PHE A 347 19.33 -2.79 17.17
CA PHE A 347 18.29 -1.76 17.05
C PHE A 347 18.87 -0.34 16.92
N ASP A 348 19.88 -0.01 17.74
CA ASP A 348 20.57 1.27 17.66
C ASP A 348 21.26 1.50 16.31
N ALA A 349 21.87 0.45 15.75
CA ALA A 349 22.48 0.52 14.42
C ALA A 349 21.43 0.82 13.34
N VAL A 350 20.24 0.22 13.42
CA VAL A 350 19.12 0.49 12.51
C VAL A 350 18.63 1.94 12.61
N VAL A 351 18.50 2.47 13.83
CA VAL A 351 18.15 3.88 14.06
C VAL A 351 19.22 4.82 13.47
N LEU A 352 20.50 4.54 13.71
CA LEU A 352 21.61 5.35 13.20
C LEU A 352 21.71 5.32 11.67
N ALA A 353 21.57 4.14 11.05
CA ALA A 353 21.54 3.98 9.60
C ALA A 353 20.35 4.73 8.98
N THR A 354 19.19 4.66 9.62
CA THR A 354 17.99 5.39 9.17
C THR A 354 18.19 6.90 9.24
N LYS A 355 18.82 7.40 10.32
CA LYS A 355 19.18 8.82 10.43
C LYS A 355 20.15 9.22 9.32
N SER A 356 21.23 8.45 9.12
CA SER A 356 22.23 8.67 8.07
C SER A 356 21.58 8.87 6.69
N LEU A 357 20.65 7.98 6.32
CA LEU A 357 19.94 8.06 5.04
C LEU A 357 19.07 9.30 4.86
N CYS A 358 18.65 9.92 5.96
CA CYS A 358 17.69 11.02 5.93
C CYS A 358 18.34 12.39 6.10
N VAL A 359 19.67 12.48 6.21
CA VAL A 359 20.42 13.75 6.24
C VAL A 359 20.75 14.22 4.81
N THR A 360 20.67 15.52 4.54
CA THR A 360 20.89 16.10 3.19
C THR A 360 22.15 16.98 3.11
N SER A 361 22.90 17.19 4.20
CA SER A 361 24.17 17.93 4.20
C SER A 361 25.21 17.31 5.14
N ASN A 362 26.50 17.47 4.82
CA ASN A 362 27.65 16.95 5.57
C ASN A 362 27.85 17.56 6.97
N GLU A 363 26.90 18.33 7.48
CA GLU A 363 26.91 18.74 8.87
C GLU A 363 26.09 17.77 9.70
N ILE A 364 26.64 17.41 10.87
CA ILE A 364 25.91 16.71 11.91
C ILE A 364 24.71 17.58 12.25
N ALA A 365 23.57 17.27 11.65
CA ALA A 365 22.32 17.91 11.99
C ALA A 365 22.19 17.87 13.51
N LYS A 366 21.97 19.04 14.12
CA LYS A 366 21.41 19.12 15.47
C LYS A 366 20.28 18.07 15.54
N ARG A 367 20.18 17.35 16.67
CA ARG A 367 19.40 16.09 16.91
C ARG A 367 18.00 15.95 16.27
N THR A 368 17.45 16.98 15.63
CA THR A 368 16.05 17.22 15.30
C THR A 368 15.74 17.50 13.83
N GLU A 369 16.72 17.66 12.93
CA GLU A 369 16.43 18.02 11.53
C GLU A 369 16.69 16.86 10.56
N PHE A 370 15.60 16.30 10.03
CA PHE A 370 15.67 15.38 8.91
C PHE A 370 15.68 16.15 7.59
N GLY A 371 16.68 15.90 6.75
CA GLY A 371 16.69 16.35 5.36
C GLY A 371 15.52 15.75 4.56
N ILE A 372 15.30 14.44 4.70
CA ILE A 372 14.22 13.68 4.03
C ILE A 372 13.32 13.00 5.09
N PRO A 373 12.45 13.74 5.81
CA PRO A 373 11.64 13.19 6.90
C PRO A 373 10.65 12.11 6.45
N SER A 374 10.12 12.20 5.22
CA SER A 374 9.20 11.19 4.67
C SER A 374 9.85 9.82 4.49
N LEU A 375 11.15 9.77 4.18
CA LEU A 375 11.91 8.52 4.07
C LEU A 375 12.04 7.83 5.43
N ALA A 376 12.27 8.59 6.49
CA ALA A 376 12.42 8.07 7.84
C ALA A 376 11.15 7.31 8.30
N LEU A 377 9.97 7.87 8.00
CA LEU A 377 8.67 7.23 8.26
C LEU A 377 8.50 5.96 7.42
N LYS A 378 8.80 6.02 6.11
CA LYS A 378 8.72 4.87 5.18
C LYS A 378 9.62 3.70 5.62
N ILE A 379 10.81 3.98 6.12
CA ILE A 379 11.75 2.96 6.59
C ILE A 379 11.18 2.20 7.80
N GLY A 380 10.67 2.90 8.81
CA GLY A 380 10.09 2.26 10.00
C GLY A 380 8.93 1.33 9.67
N TYR A 381 8.06 1.75 8.75
CA TYR A 381 6.98 0.92 8.23
C TYR A 381 7.49 -0.33 7.49
N SER A 382 8.49 -0.14 6.63
CA SER A 382 9.06 -1.23 5.83
C SER A 382 9.76 -2.28 6.71
N ILE A 383 10.50 -1.84 7.73
CA ILE A 383 11.13 -2.73 8.73
C ILE A 383 10.06 -3.55 9.46
N ARG A 384 9.00 -2.92 9.96
CA ARG A 384 7.91 -3.63 10.65
C ARG A 384 7.29 -4.73 9.78
N LYS A 385 7.06 -4.44 8.50
CA LYS A 385 6.58 -5.45 7.55
C LYS A 385 7.57 -6.58 7.34
N CYS A 386 8.85 -6.26 7.17
CA CYS A 386 9.91 -7.27 7.04
C CYS A 386 9.94 -8.21 8.25
N ILE A 387 9.83 -7.66 9.46
CA ILE A 387 9.71 -8.47 10.69
C ILE A 387 8.50 -9.40 10.63
N GLY A 388 7.32 -8.89 10.22
CA GLY A 388 6.11 -9.71 10.09
C GLY A 388 6.26 -10.85 9.07
N ILE A 389 6.86 -10.56 7.92
CA ILE A 389 7.14 -11.54 6.86
C ILE A 389 8.10 -12.63 7.37
N GLU A 390 9.18 -12.21 8.03
CA GLU A 390 10.17 -13.15 8.56
C GLU A 390 9.62 -13.99 9.70
N ARG A 391 8.87 -13.40 10.63
CA ARG A 391 8.18 -14.14 11.69
C ARG A 391 7.29 -15.22 11.11
N GLY A 392 6.54 -14.90 10.05
CA GLY A 392 5.77 -15.92 9.33
C GLY A 392 6.65 -17.08 8.86
N SER A 393 7.79 -16.79 8.23
CA SER A 393 8.73 -17.81 7.74
C SER A 393 9.31 -18.65 8.88
N CYS A 394 9.74 -18.01 9.97
CA CYS A 394 10.26 -18.67 11.17
C CYS A 394 9.23 -19.63 11.76
N LEU A 395 7.98 -19.15 11.90
CA LEU A 395 6.88 -19.99 12.35
C LEU A 395 6.75 -21.19 11.42
N ARG A 396 6.60 -21.04 10.10
CA ARG A 396 6.48 -22.21 9.20
C ARG A 396 7.63 -23.20 9.26
N LYS A 397 8.86 -22.74 9.46
CA LYS A 397 10.05 -23.60 9.56
C LYS A 397 10.23 -24.24 10.94
N GLY A 398 9.38 -23.91 11.92
CA GLY A 398 9.55 -24.34 13.31
C GLY A 398 10.67 -23.63 14.05
N ASP A 399 11.22 -22.54 13.50
CA ASP A 399 12.29 -21.75 14.13
C ASP A 399 11.71 -20.76 15.15
N LEU A 400 11.30 -21.31 16.30
CA LEU A 400 10.71 -20.52 17.38
C LEU A 400 11.72 -19.55 18.01
N LYS A 401 13.02 -19.91 18.03
CA LYS A 401 14.09 -19.07 18.59
C LYS A 401 14.23 -17.78 17.79
N ARG A 402 14.31 -17.86 16.46
CA ARG A 402 14.40 -16.67 15.62
C ARG A 402 13.15 -15.80 15.72
N ASN A 403 11.96 -16.41 15.79
CA ASN A 403 10.72 -15.66 15.99
C ASN A 403 10.70 -14.91 17.34
N GLU A 404 11.27 -15.47 18.41
CA GLU A 404 11.39 -14.79 19.70
C GLU A 404 12.33 -13.58 19.62
N ILE A 405 13.49 -13.71 18.95
CA ILE A 405 14.42 -12.60 18.70
C ILE A 405 13.72 -11.45 17.94
N LEU A 406 12.96 -11.79 16.90
CA LEU A 406 12.20 -10.81 16.10
C LEU A 406 11.09 -10.12 16.90
N LEU A 407 10.43 -10.85 17.81
CA LEU A 407 9.46 -10.27 18.74
C LEU A 407 10.12 -9.29 19.73
N GLY A 408 11.33 -9.61 20.19
CA GLY A 408 12.15 -8.71 20.99
C GLY A 408 12.43 -7.41 20.25
N PHE A 409 12.92 -7.50 19.01
CA PHE A 409 13.19 -6.32 18.16
C PHE A 409 11.93 -5.50 17.92
N LEU A 410 10.81 -6.15 17.59
CA LEU A 410 9.53 -5.48 17.36
C LEU A 410 9.05 -4.72 18.60
N SER A 411 9.28 -5.26 19.79
CA SER A 411 8.93 -4.62 21.06
C SER A 411 9.75 -3.34 21.28
N ILE A 412 11.05 -3.36 20.99
CA ILE A 412 11.90 -2.16 21.06
C ILE A 412 11.47 -1.14 19.99
N LEU A 413 11.15 -1.59 18.77
CA LEU A 413 10.61 -0.74 17.71
C LEU A 413 9.32 -0.02 18.13
N ASP A 414 8.39 -0.72 18.79
CA ASP A 414 7.15 -0.14 19.32
C ASP A 414 7.40 0.93 20.41
N LEU A 415 8.40 0.71 21.25
CA LEU A 415 8.70 1.59 22.39
C LEU A 415 9.49 2.84 21.98
N GLU A 416 10.48 2.69 21.11
CA GLU A 416 11.48 3.74 20.89
C GLU A 416 11.40 4.44 19.54
N TRP A 417 10.87 3.80 18.50
CA TRP A 417 10.96 4.34 17.13
C TRP A 417 10.27 5.70 16.99
N SER A 418 9.10 5.85 17.63
CA SER A 418 8.35 7.10 17.60
C SER A 418 9.16 8.26 18.16
N VAL A 419 9.82 8.07 19.30
CA VAL A 419 10.59 9.13 19.97
C VAL A 419 11.89 9.42 19.21
N ARG A 420 12.53 8.39 18.65
CA ARG A 420 13.87 8.52 18.06
C ARG A 420 13.86 8.92 16.59
N ILE A 421 12.77 8.65 15.88
CA ILE A 421 12.62 8.87 14.44
C ILE A 421 11.32 9.63 14.12
N SER A 422 10.15 9.00 14.29
CA SER A 422 8.91 9.52 13.68
C SER A 422 8.48 10.89 14.20
N SER A 423 8.61 11.16 15.51
CA SER A 423 8.22 12.44 16.09
C SER A 423 9.02 13.61 15.51
N ASN A 424 10.34 13.43 15.36
CA ASN A 424 11.20 14.44 14.77
C ASN A 424 10.90 14.61 13.27
N ALA A 425 10.66 13.52 12.54
CA ALA A 425 10.31 13.57 11.12
C ALA A 425 8.98 14.31 10.87
N LEU A 426 7.96 14.04 11.68
CA LEU A 426 6.65 14.71 11.61
C LEU A 426 6.76 16.19 11.97
N ALA A 427 7.51 16.54 13.02
CA ALA A 427 7.77 17.93 13.39
C ALA A 427 8.48 18.69 12.26
N THR A 428 9.49 18.08 11.62
CA THR A 428 10.16 18.67 10.45
C THR A 428 9.16 18.89 9.30
N LEU A 429 8.33 17.90 8.97
CA LEU A 429 7.31 18.04 7.92
C LEU A 429 6.31 19.16 8.21
N GLN A 430 5.83 19.26 9.45
CA GLN A 430 4.91 20.31 9.86
C GLN A 430 5.58 21.68 9.77
N SER A 431 6.79 21.84 10.30
CA SER A 431 7.53 23.11 10.24
C SER A 431 7.74 23.60 8.80
N ARG A 432 8.04 22.68 7.86
CA ARG A 432 8.18 23.01 6.44
C ARG A 432 6.87 23.45 5.79
N LYS A 433 5.72 22.94 6.27
CA LYS A 433 4.40 23.32 5.76
C LYS A 433 3.91 24.65 6.31
N LEU A 434 4.27 25.01 7.55
CA LEU A 434 3.74 26.21 8.23
C LEU A 434 3.97 27.50 7.44
N ASN A 435 5.15 27.64 6.80
CA ASN A 435 5.50 28.83 6.03
C ASN A 435 5.57 28.57 4.52
N ALA A 436 5.09 27.41 4.06
CA ALA A 436 4.99 27.15 2.64
C ALA A 436 3.89 28.05 2.06
N VAL A 437 4.26 28.94 1.15
CA VAL A 437 3.28 29.75 0.41
C VAL A 437 2.45 28.80 -0.45
N ASP A 438 1.14 28.79 -0.22
CA ASP A 438 0.19 28.12 -1.11
C ASP A 438 0.09 28.93 -2.41
N LEU A 439 0.92 28.57 -3.39
CA LEU A 439 0.85 29.10 -4.74
C LEU A 439 -0.40 28.55 -5.44
N LEU A 440 -1.52 29.23 -5.25
CA LEU A 440 -2.72 28.97 -6.05
C LEU A 440 -2.46 29.42 -7.49
N PRO A 441 -2.80 28.60 -8.51
CA PRO A 441 -2.71 29.04 -9.89
C PRO A 441 -3.55 30.31 -10.09
N ILE A 442 -2.94 31.36 -10.63
CA ILE A 442 -3.65 32.61 -10.91
C ILE A 442 -4.69 32.32 -12.00
N THR A 443 -5.90 32.85 -11.87
CA THR A 443 -7.00 32.65 -12.83
C THR A 443 -6.57 32.94 -14.28
N GLY A 444 -5.73 33.96 -14.48
CA GLY A 444 -5.18 34.30 -15.79
C GLY A 444 -4.36 33.17 -16.42
N ASP A 445 -3.56 32.45 -15.64
CA ASP A 445 -2.74 31.35 -16.15
C ASP A 445 -3.58 30.10 -16.43
N LEU A 446 -4.63 29.85 -15.63
CA LEU A 446 -5.61 28.79 -15.93
C LEU A 446 -6.33 29.06 -17.25
N ILE A 447 -6.71 30.31 -17.52
CA ILE A 447 -7.34 30.70 -18.80
C ILE A 447 -6.36 30.52 -19.97
N LYS A 448 -5.10 30.98 -19.81
CA LYS A 448 -4.06 30.79 -20.85
C LYS A 448 -3.86 29.31 -21.16
N LEU A 449 -3.71 28.48 -20.13
CA LEU A 449 -3.53 27.04 -20.29
C LEU A 449 -4.75 26.38 -20.93
N SER A 450 -5.97 26.75 -20.54
CA SER A 450 -7.20 26.22 -21.15
C SER A 450 -7.29 26.55 -22.64
N LYS A 451 -7.02 27.81 -23.02
CA LYS A 451 -7.02 28.25 -24.42
C LYS A 451 -5.92 27.56 -25.24
N PHE A 452 -4.73 27.39 -24.65
CA PHE A 452 -3.64 26.66 -25.28
C PHE A 452 -4.00 25.20 -25.52
N LEU A 453 -4.57 24.50 -24.54
CA LEU A 453 -5.02 23.12 -24.69
C LEU A 453 -6.10 22.99 -25.76
N GLU A 454 -7.07 23.92 -25.80
CA GLU A 454 -8.10 23.97 -26.84
C GLU A 454 -7.52 24.10 -28.24
N PHE A 455 -6.64 25.08 -28.45
CA PHE A 455 -5.96 25.30 -29.72
C PHE A 455 -5.15 24.06 -30.15
N MET A 456 -4.32 23.54 -29.25
CA MET A 456 -3.45 22.39 -29.54
C MET A 456 -4.25 21.10 -29.82
N ILE A 457 -5.38 20.89 -29.14
CA ILE A 457 -6.27 19.75 -29.41
C ILE A 457 -6.82 19.88 -30.84
N GLN A 458 -7.25 21.06 -31.24
CA GLN A 458 -7.81 21.26 -32.59
C GLN A 458 -6.74 21.08 -33.68
N GLU A 459 -5.55 21.66 -33.51
CA GLU A 459 -4.44 21.48 -34.44
C GLU A 459 -4.05 20.00 -34.55
N THR A 460 -3.91 19.31 -33.42
CA THR A 460 -3.52 17.88 -33.42
C THR A 460 -4.62 16.98 -34.00
N LYS A 461 -5.91 17.37 -33.90
CA LYS A 461 -7.00 16.68 -34.62
C LYS A 461 -6.85 16.84 -36.13
N ASN A 462 -6.57 18.05 -36.61
CA ASN A 462 -6.33 18.31 -38.04
C ASN A 462 -5.14 17.49 -38.55
N ASP A 463 -4.06 17.40 -37.76
CA ASP A 463 -2.90 16.56 -38.07
C ASP A 463 -3.26 15.06 -38.12
N MET A 464 -4.11 14.58 -37.20
CA MET A 464 -4.62 13.20 -37.20
C MET A 464 -5.49 12.88 -38.42
N GLU A 465 -6.23 13.86 -38.94
CA GLU A 465 -7.04 13.70 -40.17
C GLU A 465 -6.16 13.63 -41.42
N ARG A 466 -5.04 14.34 -41.44
CA ARG A 466 -4.04 14.29 -42.52
C ARG A 466 -3.20 13.01 -42.46
N GLU A 467 -2.71 12.67 -41.28
CA GLU A 467 -1.84 11.52 -41.05
C GLU A 467 -2.22 10.79 -39.75
N LYS A 468 -2.76 9.58 -39.91
CA LYS A 468 -3.12 8.69 -38.80
C LYS A 468 -1.88 7.99 -38.27
N SER A 469 -1.09 8.70 -37.47
CA SER A 469 0.09 8.16 -36.80
C SER A 469 -0.15 7.94 -35.30
N PHE A 470 0.54 6.96 -34.71
CA PHE A 470 0.51 6.75 -33.26
C PHE A 470 1.01 7.97 -32.49
N GLN A 471 1.99 8.71 -33.04
CA GLN A 471 2.54 9.90 -32.42
C GLN A 471 1.49 11.01 -32.29
N ASN A 472 0.77 11.31 -33.38
CA ASN A 472 -0.32 12.29 -33.36
C ASN A 472 -1.46 11.86 -32.44
N TRP A 473 -1.79 10.56 -32.45
CA TRP A 473 -2.83 10.01 -31.58
C TRP A 473 -2.46 10.14 -30.09
N SER A 474 -1.22 9.77 -29.73
CA SER A 474 -0.72 9.85 -28.35
C SER A 474 -0.63 11.28 -27.86
N LYS A 475 -0.21 12.22 -28.73
CA LYS A 475 -0.22 13.66 -28.44
C LYS A 475 -1.64 14.17 -28.19
N LEU A 476 -2.60 13.82 -29.05
CA LEU A 476 -4.00 14.20 -28.89
C LEU A 476 -4.61 13.60 -27.61
N ALA A 477 -4.30 12.34 -27.30
CA ALA A 477 -4.72 11.69 -26.06
C ALA A 477 -4.16 12.39 -24.82
N SER A 478 -2.88 12.79 -24.84
CA SER A 478 -2.22 13.52 -23.75
C SER A 478 -2.84 14.89 -23.51
N LEU A 479 -3.07 15.65 -24.58
CA LEU A 479 -3.70 16.97 -24.52
C LEU A 479 -5.15 16.87 -24.01
N THR A 480 -5.91 15.90 -24.53
CA THR A 480 -7.30 15.65 -24.12
C THR A 480 -7.37 15.26 -22.64
N LEU A 481 -6.50 14.35 -22.19
CA LEU A 481 -6.42 13.96 -20.78
C LEU A 481 -6.07 15.14 -19.88
N SER A 482 -5.10 15.96 -20.29
CA SER A 482 -4.70 17.17 -19.55
C SER A 482 -5.86 18.15 -19.39
N ARG A 483 -6.63 18.37 -20.46
CA ARG A 483 -7.82 19.23 -20.43
C ARG A 483 -8.91 18.69 -19.50
N ILE A 484 -9.15 17.37 -19.52
CA ILE A 484 -10.10 16.72 -18.62
C ILE A 484 -9.68 16.86 -17.14
N ILE A 485 -8.39 16.64 -16.84
CA ILE A 485 -7.84 16.78 -15.49
C ILE A 485 -8.00 18.22 -15.00
N LEU A 486 -7.62 19.20 -15.83
CA LEU A 486 -7.73 20.63 -15.52
C LEU A 486 -9.18 21.02 -15.22
N PHE A 487 -10.13 20.63 -16.08
CA PHE A 487 -11.54 20.97 -15.93
C PHE A 487 -12.18 20.36 -14.68
N ASN A 488 -11.84 19.12 -14.36
CA ASN A 488 -12.39 18.45 -13.18
C ASN A 488 -11.69 18.86 -11.88
N LYS A 489 -10.53 19.52 -11.95
CA LYS A 489 -9.67 19.82 -10.79
C LYS A 489 -9.46 18.58 -9.90
N ARG A 490 -9.41 17.39 -10.51
CA ARG A 490 -9.27 16.09 -9.82
C ARG A 490 -7.83 15.60 -9.89
N ARG A 491 -7.50 14.63 -9.03
CA ARG A 491 -6.18 13.98 -9.06
C ARG A 491 -5.96 13.34 -10.44
N SER A 492 -4.82 13.62 -11.06
CA SER A 492 -4.46 13.15 -12.41
C SER A 492 -4.67 11.65 -12.60
N GLY A 493 -4.33 10.85 -11.58
CA GLY A 493 -4.46 9.40 -11.59
C GLY A 493 -5.89 8.86 -11.66
N GLU A 494 -6.92 9.65 -11.32
CA GLU A 494 -8.32 9.22 -11.41
C GLU A 494 -8.78 9.24 -12.88
N ALA A 495 -8.64 10.40 -13.55
CA ALA A 495 -8.97 10.54 -14.96
C ALA A 495 -8.10 9.64 -15.87
N ALA A 496 -6.81 9.52 -15.57
CA ALA A 496 -5.87 8.71 -16.36
C ALA A 496 -6.14 7.20 -16.30
N ARG A 497 -6.80 6.71 -15.23
CA ARG A 497 -7.16 5.28 -15.08
C ARG A 497 -8.58 4.97 -15.60
N MET A 498 -9.25 5.95 -16.20
CA MET A 498 -10.56 5.72 -16.82
C MET A 498 -10.42 4.64 -17.90
N LYS A 499 -11.22 3.59 -17.80
CA LYS A 499 -11.27 2.52 -18.80
C LYS A 499 -12.29 2.81 -19.87
N ILE A 500 -12.08 2.23 -21.04
CA ILE A 500 -13.03 2.31 -22.17
C ILE A 500 -14.41 1.83 -21.73
N GLU A 501 -14.49 0.76 -20.95
CA GLU A 501 -15.77 0.23 -20.44
C GLU A 501 -16.55 1.22 -19.58
N HIS A 502 -15.87 2.07 -18.79
CA HIS A 502 -16.54 3.09 -17.98
C HIS A 502 -17.19 4.15 -18.87
N TYR A 503 -16.49 4.53 -19.94
CA TYR A 503 -16.99 5.50 -20.89
C TYR A 503 -18.12 4.91 -21.74
N THR A 504 -17.92 3.76 -22.38
CA THR A 504 -18.90 3.20 -23.35
C THR A 504 -20.18 2.71 -22.68
N LYS A 505 -20.10 2.15 -21.47
CA LYS A 505 -21.27 1.66 -20.73
C LYS A 505 -21.93 2.73 -19.85
N ARG A 506 -21.50 3.99 -19.96
CA ARG A 506 -22.06 5.08 -19.14
C ARG A 506 -23.56 5.24 -19.42
N PRO A 507 -24.38 5.41 -18.39
CA PRO A 507 -25.77 5.82 -18.54
C PRO A 507 -25.90 7.10 -19.36
N SER A 508 -26.97 7.21 -20.13
CA SER A 508 -27.46 8.51 -20.58
C SER A 508 -28.14 9.18 -19.39
N TRP A 509 -27.36 9.90 -18.58
CA TRP A 509 -27.87 10.57 -17.38
C TRP A 509 -28.97 11.59 -17.67
N GLN A 510 -28.98 12.13 -18.89
CA GLN A 510 -30.05 12.99 -19.41
C GLN A 510 -31.40 12.28 -19.49
N SER A 511 -31.44 10.98 -19.78
CA SER A 511 -32.68 10.21 -19.92
C SER A 511 -33.00 9.29 -18.75
N GLN A 512 -32.02 8.95 -17.91
CA GLN A 512 -32.17 7.97 -16.82
C GLN A 512 -32.33 8.57 -15.41
N GLY A 513 -32.45 9.90 -15.26
CA GLY A 513 -32.70 10.55 -13.97
C GLY A 513 -34.15 10.41 -13.49
N ILE A 514 -34.33 10.27 -12.16
CA ILE A 514 -35.64 10.32 -11.49
C ILE A 514 -36.25 11.71 -11.77
N ALA A 515 -37.50 11.76 -12.24
CA ALA A 515 -38.19 13.00 -12.61
C ALA A 515 -38.20 14.03 -11.46
N GLU A 516 -38.51 13.58 -10.25
CA GLU A 516 -38.54 14.40 -9.03
C GLU A 516 -37.18 15.06 -8.72
N MET A 517 -36.06 14.37 -9.00
CA MET A 517 -34.74 14.97 -8.81
C MET A 517 -34.43 16.03 -9.86
N LYS A 518 -34.90 15.86 -11.10
CA LYS A 518 -34.74 16.88 -12.15
C LYS A 518 -35.56 18.13 -11.85
N GLU A 519 -36.74 17.97 -11.25
CA GLU A 519 -37.60 19.08 -10.83
C GLU A 519 -37.02 19.87 -9.64
N SER A 520 -36.15 19.23 -8.84
CA SER A 520 -35.45 19.91 -7.73
C SER A 520 -34.21 20.72 -8.16
N LEU A 521 -33.75 20.58 -9.41
CA LEU A 521 -32.59 21.31 -9.92
C LEU A 521 -32.94 22.76 -10.24
N THR A 522 -32.04 23.68 -9.92
CA THR A 522 -32.13 25.07 -10.38
C THR A 522 -32.01 25.16 -11.90
N GLU A 523 -32.41 26.29 -12.48
CA GLU A 523 -32.26 26.53 -13.92
C GLU A 523 -30.80 26.41 -14.38
N PHE A 524 -29.87 26.89 -13.55
CA PHE A 524 -28.43 26.80 -13.81
C PHE A 524 -27.94 25.34 -13.77
N GLU A 525 -28.29 24.58 -12.74
CA GLU A 525 -27.92 23.17 -12.62
C GLU A 525 -28.53 22.33 -13.75
N THR A 526 -29.76 22.64 -14.16
CA THR A 526 -30.40 22.00 -15.31
C THR A 526 -29.62 22.24 -16.59
N LYS A 527 -29.17 23.49 -16.82
CA LYS A 527 -28.30 23.81 -17.98
C LYS A 527 -26.98 23.05 -17.92
N LEU A 528 -26.33 22.98 -16.75
CA LEU A 528 -25.08 22.23 -16.58
C LEU A 528 -25.26 20.72 -16.78
N ALA A 529 -26.31 20.13 -16.20
CA ALA A 529 -26.62 18.71 -16.33
C ALA A 529 -26.90 18.31 -17.79
N ASN A 530 -27.48 19.22 -18.57
CA ASN A 530 -27.70 19.01 -20.00
C ASN A 530 -26.43 19.22 -20.83
N ALA A 531 -25.53 20.13 -20.42
CA ALA A 531 -24.31 20.45 -21.16
C ALA A 531 -23.15 19.46 -20.93
N LEU A 532 -23.10 18.80 -19.76
CA LEU A 532 -21.97 17.97 -19.35
C LEU A 532 -22.29 16.47 -19.45
N THR A 533 -21.32 15.71 -19.95
CA THR A 533 -21.36 14.25 -19.92
C THR A 533 -20.68 13.74 -18.66
N VAL A 534 -21.35 12.87 -17.89
CA VAL A 534 -20.80 12.28 -16.66
C VAL A 534 -20.34 10.84 -16.90
N VAL A 535 -19.10 10.56 -16.49
CA VAL A 535 -18.52 9.20 -16.49
C VAL A 535 -18.20 8.82 -15.06
N GLU A 536 -18.81 7.75 -14.55
CA GLU A 536 -18.48 7.21 -13.23
C GLU A 536 -17.24 6.31 -13.30
N ILE A 537 -16.24 6.58 -12.48
CA ILE A 537 -15.04 5.76 -12.32
C ILE A 537 -14.88 5.30 -10.86
N ILE A 538 -13.99 4.34 -10.64
CA ILE A 538 -13.70 3.79 -9.31
C ILE A 538 -12.56 4.60 -8.67
N GLY A 539 -12.89 5.32 -7.60
CA GLY A 539 -11.94 6.02 -6.73
C GLY A 539 -11.42 5.15 -5.58
N LYS A 540 -10.76 5.81 -4.62
CA LYS A 540 -10.21 5.13 -3.42
C LYS A 540 -11.29 4.33 -2.69
N ARG A 541 -10.91 3.14 -2.22
CA ARG A 541 -11.79 2.22 -1.44
C ARG A 541 -13.05 1.77 -2.19
N GLY A 542 -13.03 1.77 -3.53
CA GLY A 542 -14.18 1.34 -4.35
C GLY A 542 -15.31 2.36 -4.43
N ARG A 543 -15.09 3.60 -3.96
CA ARG A 543 -16.09 4.68 -4.07
C ARG A 543 -16.26 5.10 -5.53
N LYS A 544 -17.48 5.44 -5.93
CA LYS A 544 -17.74 6.03 -7.25
C LYS A 544 -17.25 7.47 -7.26
N VAL A 545 -16.61 7.88 -8.35
CA VAL A 545 -16.15 9.25 -8.59
C VAL A 545 -16.66 9.70 -9.97
N PRO A 546 -17.40 10.80 -10.07
CA PRO A 546 -17.83 11.34 -11.36
C PRO A 546 -16.69 12.12 -12.02
N VAL A 547 -16.52 11.91 -13.34
CA VAL A 547 -15.70 12.75 -14.21
C VAL A 547 -16.63 13.42 -15.22
N LEU A 548 -16.58 14.75 -15.25
CA LEU A 548 -17.38 15.60 -16.12
C LEU A 548 -16.61 15.90 -17.40
N LEU A 549 -17.29 15.79 -18.54
CA LEU A 549 -16.73 16.07 -19.86
C LEU A 549 -17.60 17.12 -20.53
N THR A 550 -16.96 18.17 -21.06
CA THR A 550 -17.64 19.11 -21.97
C THR A 550 -17.90 18.43 -23.31
N LYS A 551 -18.71 19.07 -24.16
CA LYS A 551 -19.01 18.57 -25.51
C LYS A 551 -17.74 18.35 -26.32
N GLU A 552 -16.80 19.29 -26.28
CA GLU A 552 -15.54 19.25 -27.04
C GLU A 552 -14.61 18.16 -26.51
N MET A 553 -14.57 17.94 -25.19
CA MET A 553 -13.82 16.84 -24.59
C MET A 553 -14.39 15.49 -25.03
N LYS A 554 -15.72 15.34 -25.00
CA LYS A 554 -16.42 14.14 -25.44
C LYS A 554 -16.13 13.84 -26.91
N GLU A 555 -16.23 14.84 -27.78
CA GLU A 555 -15.91 14.70 -29.21
C GLU A 555 -14.45 14.28 -29.43
N SER A 556 -13.52 14.81 -28.64
CA SER A 556 -12.11 14.41 -28.70
C SER A 556 -11.89 12.97 -28.26
N VAL A 557 -12.57 12.53 -27.20
CA VAL A 557 -12.56 11.14 -26.73
C VAL A 557 -13.18 10.20 -27.77
N ASP A 558 -14.32 10.57 -28.35
CA ASP A 558 -15.01 9.79 -29.38
C ASP A 558 -14.13 9.63 -30.64
N PHE A 559 -13.46 10.70 -31.07
CA PHE A 559 -12.50 10.68 -32.17
C PHE A 559 -11.28 9.78 -31.87
N LEU A 560 -10.71 9.87 -30.68
CA LEU A 560 -9.60 9.02 -30.25
C LEU A 560 -9.99 7.54 -30.23
N LEU A 561 -11.21 7.21 -29.76
CA LEU A 561 -11.73 5.85 -29.79
C LEU A 561 -11.92 5.33 -31.22
N ALA A 562 -12.45 6.16 -32.12
CA ALA A 562 -12.69 5.78 -33.52
C ALA A 562 -11.39 5.53 -34.32
N THR A 563 -10.30 6.24 -33.97
CA THR A 563 -9.00 6.14 -34.65
C THR A 563 -8.01 5.17 -33.98
N ARG A 564 -8.37 4.64 -32.81
CA ARG A 564 -7.50 3.85 -31.92
C ARG A 564 -6.86 2.63 -32.59
N THR A 565 -7.66 1.79 -33.25
CA THR A 565 -7.18 0.55 -33.88
C THR A 565 -6.35 0.82 -35.13
N ALA A 566 -6.68 1.89 -35.86
CA ALA A 566 -5.96 2.30 -37.07
C ALA A 566 -4.50 2.68 -36.79
N VAL A 567 -4.19 3.13 -35.57
CA VAL A 567 -2.83 3.50 -35.14
C VAL A 567 -2.16 2.42 -34.29
N GLY A 568 -2.71 1.19 -34.27
CA GLY A 568 -2.13 0.05 -33.56
C GLY A 568 -2.37 0.00 -32.05
N VAL A 569 -3.27 0.82 -31.51
CA VAL A 569 -3.60 0.80 -30.08
C VAL A 569 -4.72 -0.25 -29.80
N PRO A 570 -4.58 -1.14 -28.81
CA PRO A 570 -5.55 -2.22 -28.55
C PRO A 570 -6.94 -1.71 -28.18
N GLU A 571 -8.01 -2.39 -28.63
CA GLU A 571 -9.43 -2.01 -28.37
C GLU A 571 -9.83 -1.96 -26.90
N GLY A 572 -9.10 -2.68 -26.03
CA GLY A 572 -9.38 -2.77 -24.60
C GLY A 572 -8.47 -1.88 -23.73
N GLY A 573 -8.85 -1.76 -22.45
CA GLY A 573 -7.99 -1.17 -21.42
C GLY A 573 -8.30 0.28 -21.08
N ILE A 574 -7.24 1.07 -20.87
CA ILE A 574 -7.31 2.48 -20.48
C ILE A 574 -7.78 3.31 -21.69
N LEU A 575 -8.74 4.21 -21.43
CA LEU A 575 -9.38 5.07 -22.43
C LEU A 575 -8.35 5.91 -23.19
N LEU A 576 -7.55 6.69 -22.45
CA LEU A 576 -6.50 7.55 -22.98
C LEU A 576 -5.14 6.93 -22.67
N CYS A 577 -4.82 5.82 -23.34
CA CYS A 577 -3.61 5.05 -23.10
C CYS A 577 -2.38 5.77 -23.68
N LEU A 578 -1.49 6.28 -22.82
CA LEU A 578 -0.30 7.02 -23.27
C LEU A 578 0.91 6.13 -23.58
N HIS A 579 0.79 4.82 -23.36
CA HIS A 579 1.85 3.84 -23.60
C HIS A 579 1.32 2.79 -24.57
N GLY A 580 2.09 2.52 -25.63
CA GLY A 580 1.81 1.46 -26.59
C GLY A 580 1.97 0.07 -26.00
#